data_AF-A0A8K0DDF4-F1
#
_entry.id   AF-A0A8K0DDF4-F1
#
_cell.length_a   1.000
_cell.length_b   1.000
_cell.length_c   1.000
_cell.angle_alpha   90.00
_cell.angle_beta   90.00
_cell.angle_gamma   90.00
#
_symmetry.space_group_name_H-M   'P 1'
#
loop_
_entity.id
_entity.type
_entity.pdbx_description
1 polymer ?
#
loop_
_entity_poly.entity_id
_entity_poly.type
_entity_poly.pdbx_seq_one_letter_code
_entity_poly.pdbx_strand_id
1 'polypeptide(L)'
;MKKTVCFLAILSLVAIIDFGECLNCYTCSSMAEPDCLDPVKHNMATHECQTFYSPGVAKQDSNPVLNCVKIVAKVGDTELLTRGCTLVIDNVDICANMRGENKAIINCSLCDTNGCNA
;
A
#
# COMPACT_ATOMS: atom_id res chain seq x y z
N MET A 1 47.19 -17.19 10.24
CA MET A 1 46.04 -18.01 9.77
C MET A 1 44.78 -17.87 10.63
N LYS A 2 44.82 -17.86 11.97
CA LYS A 2 43.60 -17.72 12.81
C LYS A 2 42.82 -16.40 12.63
N LYS A 3 43.49 -15.28 12.36
CA LYS A 3 42.86 -13.95 12.20
C LYS A 3 42.00 -13.82 10.93
N THR A 4 42.39 -14.50 9.85
CA THR A 4 41.72 -14.44 8.54
C THR A 4 40.38 -15.20 8.56
N VAL A 5 40.32 -16.30 9.32
CA VAL A 5 39.11 -17.13 9.46
C VAL A 5 38.00 -16.39 10.22
N CYS A 6 38.34 -15.65 11.27
CA CYS A 6 37.35 -14.84 12.00
C CYS A 6 36.76 -13.72 11.14
N PHE A 7 37.56 -13.09 10.27
CA PHE A 7 37.09 -11.99 9.42
C PHE A 7 36.05 -12.47 8.38
N LEU A 8 36.27 -13.64 7.78
CA LEU A 8 35.34 -14.22 6.81
C LEU A 8 34.01 -14.64 7.46
N ALA A 9 34.05 -15.15 8.69
CA ALA A 9 32.85 -15.53 9.43
C ALA A 9 31.96 -14.32 9.79
N ILE A 10 32.57 -13.17 10.09
CA ILE A 10 31.82 -11.94 10.39
C ILE A 10 31.19 -11.36 9.12
N LEU A 11 31.90 -11.38 7.99
CA LEU A 11 31.37 -10.86 6.72
C LEU A 11 30.13 -11.66 6.24
N SER A 12 30.08 -12.98 6.49
CA SER A 12 28.91 -13.80 6.16
C SER A 12 27.68 -13.51 7.04
N LEU A 13 27.87 -12.98 8.26
CA LEU A 13 26.77 -12.68 9.18
C LEU A 13 26.05 -11.36 8.84
N VAL A 14 26.73 -10.40 8.21
CA VAL A 14 26.15 -9.09 7.85
C VAL A 14 25.27 -9.18 6.58
N ALA A 15 25.48 -10.19 5.73
CA ALA A 15 24.75 -10.36 4.47
C ALA A 15 23.31 -10.89 4.64
N ILE A 16 22.85 -11.15 5.87
CA ILE A 16 21.54 -11.78 6.15
C ILE A 16 20.52 -10.76 6.70
N ILE A 17 20.86 -9.46 6.73
CA ILE A 17 19.94 -8.43 7.20
C ILE A 17 19.07 -7.97 6.03
N ASP A 18 17.98 -8.69 5.77
CA ASP A 18 16.86 -8.18 4.97
C ASP A 18 16.09 -7.17 5.83
N PHE A 19 16.30 -5.89 5.57
CA PHE A 19 15.37 -4.86 6.03
C PHE A 19 14.14 -4.95 5.12
N GLY A 20 13.00 -5.38 5.66
CA GLY A 20 11.75 -5.37 4.90
C GLY A 20 11.46 -3.94 4.44
N GLU A 21 11.40 -3.72 3.13
CA GLU A 21 11.03 -2.42 2.58
C GLU A 21 9.57 -2.13 2.94
N CYS A 22 9.31 -0.95 3.50
CA CYS A 22 7.94 -0.50 3.74
C CYS A 22 7.24 -0.23 2.40
N LEU A 23 6.00 -0.68 2.27
CA LEU A 23 5.20 -0.47 1.05
C LEU A 23 4.91 1.02 0.86
N ASN A 24 5.17 1.53 -0.35
CA ASN A 24 4.88 2.91 -0.73
C ASN A 24 3.79 2.95 -1.80
N CYS A 25 2.75 3.76 -1.61
CA CYS A 25 1.62 3.89 -2.54
C CYS A 25 1.34 5.35 -2.88
N TYR A 26 0.67 5.61 -4.01
CA TYR A 26 0.06 6.92 -4.22
C TYR A 26 -1.12 7.08 -3.25
N THR A 27 -1.23 8.25 -2.61
CA THR A 27 -2.33 8.58 -1.70
C THR A 27 -2.92 9.93 -2.11
N CYS A 28 -3.99 9.91 -2.91
CA CYS A 28 -4.58 11.11 -3.50
C CYS A 28 -6.04 10.89 -3.93
N SER A 29 -6.75 11.98 -4.22
CA SER A 29 -8.07 11.93 -4.85
C SER A 29 -8.15 12.91 -6.01
N SER A 30 -8.70 12.49 -7.15
CA SER A 30 -8.90 13.36 -8.32
C SER A 30 -9.87 14.51 -8.07
N MET A 31 -10.63 14.47 -6.96
CA MET A 31 -11.47 15.60 -6.54
C MET A 31 -10.65 16.75 -5.97
N ALA A 32 -9.62 16.47 -5.19
CA ALA A 32 -8.75 17.47 -4.56
C ALA A 32 -7.54 17.80 -5.43
N GLU A 33 -7.00 16.80 -6.14
CA GLU A 33 -5.75 16.85 -6.88
C GLU A 33 -5.96 16.27 -8.28
N PRO A 34 -6.19 17.09 -9.33
CA PRO A 34 -6.45 16.60 -10.68
C PRO A 34 -5.35 15.69 -11.24
N ASP A 35 -4.10 15.96 -10.87
CA ASP A 35 -2.90 15.19 -11.25
C ASP A 35 -2.96 13.73 -10.77
N CYS A 36 -3.81 13.44 -9.78
CA CYS A 36 -4.12 12.10 -9.35
C CYS A 36 -4.73 11.25 -10.49
N LEU A 37 -5.23 11.78 -11.59
CA LEU A 37 -5.67 10.90 -12.69
C LEU A 37 -4.51 10.09 -13.30
N ASP A 38 -3.30 10.66 -13.34
CA ASP A 38 -2.10 10.01 -13.89
C ASP A 38 -0.84 10.40 -13.07
N PRO A 39 -0.67 9.81 -11.88
CA PRO A 39 0.35 10.26 -10.94
C PRO A 39 1.78 10.07 -11.47
N VAL A 40 1.99 9.09 -12.37
CA VAL A 40 3.28 8.84 -13.02
C VAL A 40 3.62 9.97 -13.97
N LYS A 41 2.69 10.38 -14.83
CA LYS A 41 2.89 11.50 -15.75
C LYS A 41 3.16 12.82 -15.04
N HIS A 42 2.57 13.01 -13.87
CA HIS A 42 2.71 14.21 -13.06
C HIS A 42 3.85 14.14 -12.03
N ASN A 43 4.64 13.06 -12.00
CA ASN A 43 5.73 12.83 -11.04
C ASN A 43 5.29 13.01 -9.58
N MET A 44 4.08 12.55 -9.25
CA MET A 44 3.59 12.60 -7.88
C MET A 44 4.47 11.73 -6.97
N ALA A 45 4.62 12.14 -5.72
CA ALA A 45 5.32 11.33 -4.73
C ALA A 45 4.42 10.18 -4.24
N THR A 46 5.04 9.05 -3.93
CA THR A 46 4.41 7.99 -3.14
C THR A 46 4.61 8.25 -1.65
N HIS A 47 3.72 7.71 -0.84
CA HIS A 47 3.80 7.77 0.62
C HIS A 47 3.90 6.37 1.21
N GLU A 48 4.70 6.25 2.26
CA GLU A 48 4.85 5.01 3.03
C GLU A 48 3.52 4.64 3.70
N CYS A 49 3.08 3.41 3.51
CA CYS A 49 1.90 2.89 4.18
C CYS A 49 2.21 2.63 5.65
N GLN A 50 1.49 3.31 6.54
CA GLN A 50 1.59 3.13 7.98
C GLN A 50 0.33 2.50 8.53
N THR A 51 0.48 1.61 9.52
CA THR A 51 -0.65 1.15 10.31
C THR A 51 -0.91 2.12 11.43
N PHE A 52 -1.98 2.89 11.29
CA PHE A 52 -2.47 3.70 12.39
C PHE A 52 -3.10 2.77 13.42
N TYR A 53 -2.60 2.83 14.65
CA TYR A 53 -3.25 2.19 15.80
C TYR A 53 -4.57 2.91 16.06
N SER A 54 -5.67 2.36 15.54
CA SER A 54 -7.01 2.82 15.88
C SER A 54 -7.41 2.24 17.25
N PRO A 55 -7.68 3.08 18.28
CA PRO A 55 -8.17 2.59 19.55
C PRO A 55 -9.54 1.92 19.33
N GLY A 56 -9.59 0.59 19.48
CA GLY A 56 -10.81 -0.22 19.27
C GLY A 56 -10.65 -1.38 18.28
N VAL A 57 -9.57 -1.40 17.50
CA VAL A 57 -9.17 -2.60 16.76
C VAL A 57 -8.31 -3.45 17.70
N ALA A 58 -8.74 -4.69 17.99
CA ALA A 58 -7.95 -5.62 18.79
C ALA A 58 -6.52 -5.68 18.23
N LYS A 59 -5.50 -5.70 19.11
CA LYS A 59 -4.11 -5.92 18.70
C LYS A 59 -4.08 -7.12 17.75
N GLN A 60 -3.85 -6.87 16.47
CA GLN A 60 -3.57 -7.94 15.54
C GLN A 60 -2.12 -8.35 15.85
N ASP A 61 -1.96 -9.52 16.44
CA ASP A 61 -0.67 -10.07 16.91
C ASP A 61 0.30 -10.43 15.76
N SER A 62 -0.02 -10.06 14.53
CA SER A 62 0.76 -10.32 13.33
C SER A 62 1.05 -9.01 12.58
N ASN A 63 2.25 -8.93 11.99
CA ASN A 63 2.65 -7.83 11.11
C ASN A 63 1.51 -7.54 10.12
N PRO A 64 0.88 -6.35 10.20
CA PRO A 64 -0.27 -6.04 9.37
C PRO A 64 0.12 -6.04 7.89
N VAL A 65 -0.59 -6.85 7.10
CA VAL A 65 -0.39 -6.90 5.65
C VAL A 65 -1.10 -5.69 5.04
N LEU A 66 -0.34 -4.86 4.32
CA LEU A 66 -0.84 -3.65 3.68
C LEU A 66 -0.82 -3.82 2.17
N ASN A 67 -1.84 -3.28 1.50
CA ASN A 67 -1.90 -3.18 0.04
C ASN A 67 -2.10 -1.72 -0.36
N CYS A 68 -1.60 -1.37 -1.54
CA CYS A 68 -2.09 -0.21 -2.25
C CYS A 68 -3.50 -0.48 -2.76
N VAL A 69 -4.37 0.53 -2.71
CA VAL A 69 -5.73 0.47 -3.25
C VAL A 69 -5.93 1.59 -4.27
N LYS A 70 -6.68 1.28 -5.34
CA LYS A 70 -7.17 2.22 -6.33
C LYS A 70 -8.67 2.00 -6.50
N ILE A 71 -9.46 3.06 -6.30
CA ILE A 71 -10.92 3.04 -6.38
C ILE A 71 -11.33 4.04 -7.45
N VAL A 72 -12.22 3.61 -8.34
CA VAL A 72 -12.88 4.48 -9.31
C VAL A 72 -14.38 4.46 -9.03
N ALA A 73 -14.93 5.63 -8.76
CA ALA A 73 -16.35 5.84 -8.55
C ALA A 73 -16.94 6.74 -9.62
N LYS A 74 -18.17 6.49 -10.05
CA LYS A 74 -18.89 7.31 -11.01
C LYS A 74 -19.90 8.21 -10.32
N VAL A 75 -19.74 9.53 -10.45
CA VAL A 75 -20.66 10.53 -9.91
C VAL A 75 -21.21 11.35 -11.08
N GLY A 76 -22.46 11.06 -11.46
CA GLY A 76 -23.03 11.56 -12.70
C GLY A 76 -22.26 11.01 -13.92
N ASP A 77 -21.75 11.90 -14.76
CA ASP A 77 -20.93 11.56 -15.93
C ASP A 77 -19.42 11.61 -15.65
N THR A 78 -19.02 11.94 -14.42
CA THR A 78 -17.62 12.09 -14.04
C THR A 78 -17.12 10.88 -13.27
N GLU A 79 -15.89 10.44 -13.58
CA GLU A 79 -15.17 9.44 -12.79
C GLU A 79 -14.30 10.14 -11.73
N LEU A 80 -14.50 9.75 -10.48
CA LEU A 80 -13.69 10.13 -9.35
C LEU A 80 -12.76 8.99 -9.02
N LEU A 81 -11.48 9.30 -8.85
CA LEU A 81 -10.44 8.35 -8.60
C LEU A 81 -9.81 8.64 -7.25
N THR A 82 -9.70 7.61 -6.41
CA THR A 82 -9.05 7.68 -5.10
C THR A 82 -8.01 6.59 -4.98
N ARG A 83 -6.82 6.94 -4.49
CA ARG A 83 -5.72 6.03 -4.20
C ARG A 83 -5.32 6.11 -2.74
N GLY A 84 -4.88 4.99 -2.18
CA GLY A 84 -4.44 4.95 -0.80
C GLY A 84 -3.73 3.65 -0.42
N CYS A 85 -3.50 3.50 0.88
CA CYS A 85 -3.10 2.26 1.52
C CYS A 85 -4.33 1.64 2.21
N THR A 86 -4.39 0.31 2.29
CA THR A 86 -5.44 -0.39 3.02
C THR A 86 -4.88 -1.62 3.74
N LEU A 87 -5.49 -1.96 4.87
CA LEU A 87 -5.16 -3.16 5.65
C LEU A 87 -5.83 -4.37 5.01
N VAL A 88 -5.06 -5.41 4.70
CA VAL A 88 -5.61 -6.70 4.31
C VAL A 88 -6.05 -7.44 5.57
N ILE A 89 -7.35 -7.70 5.67
CA ILE A 89 -7.96 -8.48 6.74
C ILE A 89 -8.34 -9.84 6.18
N ASP A 90 -7.95 -10.91 6.88
CA ASP A 90 -8.27 -12.27 6.47
C ASP A 90 -9.78 -12.46 6.27
N ASN A 91 -10.15 -13.11 5.17
CA ASN A 91 -11.54 -13.37 4.77
C ASN A 91 -12.39 -12.12 4.49
N VAL A 92 -11.77 -10.94 4.33
CA VAL A 92 -12.46 -9.70 3.96
C VAL A 92 -11.99 -9.23 2.60
N ASP A 93 -12.87 -9.29 1.60
CA ASP A 93 -12.65 -8.61 0.32
C ASP A 93 -13.13 -7.15 0.42
N ILE A 94 -12.18 -6.26 0.66
CA ILE A 94 -12.43 -4.81 0.82
C ILE A 94 -13.08 -4.23 -0.44
N CYS A 95 -12.66 -4.68 -1.63
CA CYS A 95 -13.22 -4.18 -2.87
C CYS A 95 -14.66 -4.66 -3.07
N ALA A 96 -14.97 -5.92 -2.74
CA ALA A 96 -16.34 -6.43 -2.75
C ALA A 96 -17.23 -5.70 -1.75
N ASN A 97 -16.75 -5.46 -0.52
CA ASN A 97 -17.48 -4.72 0.51
C ASN A 97 -17.79 -3.30 0.07
N MET A 98 -16.79 -2.57 -0.42
CA MET A 98 -16.96 -1.20 -0.91
C MET A 98 -17.98 -1.12 -2.05
N ARG A 99 -17.91 -2.04 -3.03
CA ARG A 99 -18.89 -2.10 -4.14
C ARG A 99 -20.29 -2.48 -3.67
N GLY A 100 -20.40 -3.35 -2.65
CA GLY A 100 -21.66 -3.74 -2.05
C GLY A 100 -22.37 -2.58 -1.34
N GLU A 101 -21.62 -1.74 -0.64
CA GLU A 101 -22.14 -0.57 0.08
C GLU A 101 -22.37 0.63 -0.84
N ASN A 102 -21.53 0.81 -1.86
CA ASN A 102 -21.59 1.96 -2.74
C ASN A 102 -21.61 1.55 -4.22
N LYS A 103 -22.81 1.59 -4.80
CA LYS A 103 -23.05 1.29 -6.23
C LYS A 103 -22.38 2.27 -7.19
N ALA A 104 -21.90 3.42 -6.71
CA ALA A 104 -21.11 4.32 -7.54
C ALA A 104 -19.71 3.77 -7.83
N ILE A 105 -19.19 2.84 -7.02
CA ILE A 105 -17.86 2.26 -7.25
C ILE A 105 -17.93 1.31 -8.45
N ILE A 106 -17.30 1.71 -9.55
CA ILE A 106 -17.25 0.95 -10.80
C ILE A 106 -15.97 0.11 -10.91
N ASN A 107 -14.89 0.51 -10.23
CA ASN A 107 -13.66 -0.26 -10.17
C ASN A 107 -13.00 -0.16 -8.80
N CYS A 108 -12.37 -1.25 -8.38
CA CYS A 108 -11.53 -1.30 -7.18
C CYS A 108 -10.46 -2.37 -7.39
N SER A 109 -9.20 -2.02 -7.17
CA SER A 109 -8.06 -2.94 -7.32
C SER A 109 -7.09 -2.79 -6.16
N LEU A 110 -6.49 -3.91 -5.78
CA LEU A 110 -5.46 -4.02 -4.76
C LEU A 110 -4.16 -4.54 -5.38
N CYS A 111 -3.04 -4.09 -4.85
CA CYS A 111 -1.70 -4.58 -5.22
C CYS A 111 -0.71 -4.33 -4.08
N ASP A 112 0.41 -5.04 -4.08
CA ASP A 112 1.32 -5.20 -2.93
C ASP A 112 2.77 -4.77 -3.24
N THR A 113 2.97 -3.99 -4.30
CA THR A 113 4.29 -3.48 -4.72
C THR A 113 4.33 -1.96 -4.75
N ASN A 114 5.53 -1.38 -4.63
CA ASN A 114 5.69 0.08 -4.55
C ASN A 114 5.10 0.79 -5.79
N GLY A 115 4.22 1.76 -5.57
CA GLY A 115 3.60 2.59 -6.61
C GLY A 115 2.66 1.84 -7.57
N CYS A 116 2.30 0.59 -7.27
CA CYS A 116 1.52 -0.27 -8.17
C CYS A 116 0.09 0.23 -8.42
N ASN A 117 -0.41 1.14 -7.58
CA ASN A 117 -1.74 1.71 -7.73
C ASN A 117 -1.80 2.92 -8.67
N ALA A 118 -0.75 3.21 -9.44
CA ALA A 118 -0.73 4.23 -10.50
C ALA A 118 -2.01 4.24 -11.35
#